data_AF-A0A081SDW8-F1
#
_entry.id   AF-A0A081SDW8-F1
#
_cell.length_a   1.000
_cell.length_b   1.000
_cell.length_c   1.000
_cell.angle_alpha   90.00
_cell.angle_beta   90.00
_cell.angle_gamma   90.00
#
_symmetry.space_group_name_H-M   'P 1'
#
loop_
_entity.id
_entity.type
_entity.pdbx_description
1 polymer ?
#
loop_
_entity_poly.entity_id
_entity_poly.type
_entity_poly.pdbx_seq_one_letter_code
_entity_poly.pdbx_strand_id
1 'polypeptide(L)'
;MPQHQSSEKRVRQTERRNARNRKNKAEIKQLVKSVQRLTAAKASKEEVDQAFRKAVQKLDRMAVKGVLHRNNVARKKSSLASLVNTYATSTKA
;
A
#
# COMPACT_ATOMS: atom_id res chain seq x y z
N MET A 1 12.48 -19.98 -25.17
CA MET A 1 13.67 -19.28 -24.64
C MET A 1 13.93 -18.03 -25.47
N PRO A 2 14.52 -16.97 -24.91
CA PRO A 2 14.92 -15.80 -25.69
C PRO A 2 15.92 -16.21 -26.78
N GLN A 3 15.69 -15.84 -28.04
CA GLN A 3 16.60 -16.11 -29.15
C GLN A 3 17.74 -15.08 -29.27
N HIS A 4 17.57 -13.90 -28.65
CA HIS A 4 18.57 -12.83 -28.65
C HIS A 4 19.13 -12.56 -27.25
N GLN A 5 20.43 -12.27 -27.17
CA GLN A 5 21.15 -11.99 -25.91
C GLN A 5 20.56 -10.79 -25.15
N SER A 6 20.08 -9.77 -25.87
CA SER A 6 19.39 -8.62 -25.30
C SER A 6 18.12 -9.02 -24.56
N SER A 7 17.34 -9.94 -25.14
CA SER A 7 16.11 -10.47 -24.57
C SER A 7 16.37 -11.32 -23.32
N GLU A 8 17.41 -12.16 -23.33
CA GLU A 8 17.82 -12.93 -22.15
C GLU A 8 18.21 -12.01 -20.97
N LYS A 9 18.94 -10.93 -21.25
CA LYS A 9 19.25 -9.90 -20.26
C LYS A 9 17.97 -9.24 -19.71
N ARG A 10 16.96 -8.97 -20.55
CA ARG A 10 15.68 -8.41 -20.10
C ARG A 10 14.91 -9.35 -19.19
N VAL A 11 14.89 -10.65 -19.47
CA VAL A 11 14.24 -11.66 -18.60
C VAL A 11 14.87 -11.65 -17.20
N ARG A 12 16.21 -11.74 -17.12
CA ARG A 12 16.95 -11.68 -15.84
C ARG A 12 16.69 -10.39 -15.05
N GLN A 13 16.61 -9.24 -15.74
CA GLN A 13 16.28 -7.96 -15.09
C GLN A 13 14.84 -7.92 -14.58
N THR A 14 13.90 -8.46 -15.35
CA THR A 14 12.47 -8.49 -15.03
C THR A 14 12.20 -9.35 -13.80
N GLU A 15 12.82 -10.52 -13.68
CA GLU A 15 12.70 -11.37 -12.50
C GLU A 15 13.09 -10.64 -11.20
N ARG A 16 14.24 -9.97 -11.22
CA ARG A 16 14.73 -9.17 -10.08
C ARG A 16 13.82 -7.99 -9.73
N ARG A 17 13.22 -7.34 -10.74
CA ARG A 17 12.26 -6.25 -10.54
C ARG A 17 10.93 -6.80 -9.99
N ASN A 18 10.47 -7.93 -10.53
CA ASN A 18 9.23 -8.58 -10.12
C ASN A 18 9.29 -9.03 -8.66
N ALA A 19 10.39 -9.65 -8.21
CA ALA A 19 10.56 -10.05 -6.81
C ALA A 19 10.45 -8.85 -5.85
N ARG A 20 11.15 -7.74 -6.16
CA ARG A 20 11.08 -6.49 -5.36
C ARG A 20 9.69 -5.89 -5.35
N ASN A 21 9.05 -5.80 -6.51
CA ASN A 21 7.70 -5.23 -6.63
C ASN A 21 6.65 -6.10 -5.93
N ARG A 22 6.79 -7.43 -5.98
CA ARG A 22 5.91 -8.37 -5.28
C ARG A 22 5.97 -8.16 -3.77
N LYS A 23 7.17 -8.05 -3.19
CA LYS A 23 7.36 -7.77 -1.76
C LYS A 23 6.69 -6.45 -1.35
N ASN A 24 6.97 -5.37 -2.08
CA ASN A 24 6.40 -4.05 -1.80
C ASN A 24 4.85 -4.05 -1.89
N LYS A 25 4.29 -4.70 -2.92
CA LYS A 25 2.84 -4.81 -3.10
C LYS A 25 2.19 -5.63 -1.97
N ALA A 26 2.84 -6.71 -1.53
CA ALA A 26 2.36 -7.52 -0.42
C ALA A 26 2.34 -6.73 0.90
N GLU A 27 3.41 -6.00 1.19
CA GLU A 27 3.51 -5.15 2.39
C GLU A 27 2.43 -4.06 2.42
N ILE A 28 2.19 -3.37 1.30
CA ILE A 28 1.10 -2.39 1.18
C ILE A 28 -0.27 -3.04 1.43
N LYS A 29 -0.50 -4.23 0.85
CA LYS A 29 -1.76 -4.96 1.05
C LYS A 29 -1.94 -5.35 2.53
N GLN A 30 -0.87 -5.74 3.21
CA GLN A 30 -0.90 -6.04 4.64
C GLN A 30 -1.23 -4.78 5.46
N LEU A 31 -0.53 -3.66 5.23
CA LEU A 31 -0.78 -2.41 5.96
C LEU A 31 -2.22 -1.91 5.80
N VAL A 32 -2.76 -1.94 4.57
CA VAL A 32 -4.15 -1.58 4.30
C VAL A 32 -5.12 -2.48 5.06
N LYS A 33 -4.86 -3.80 5.06
CA LYS A 33 -5.68 -4.76 5.83
C LYS A 33 -5.58 -4.54 7.33
N SER A 34 -4.41 -4.18 7.85
CA SER A 34 -4.23 -3.89 9.27
C SER A 34 -5.09 -2.72 9.72
N VAL A 35 -5.13 -1.63 8.94
CA VAL A 35 -6.03 -0.49 9.23
C VAL A 35 -7.49 -0.95 9.23
N GLN A 36 -7.92 -1.68 8.20
CA GLN A 36 -9.30 -2.19 8.11
C GLN A 36 -9.68 -3.10 9.29
N ARG A 37 -8.76 -3.96 9.73
CA ARG A 37 -8.98 -4.84 10.89
C ARG A 37 -9.09 -4.06 12.20
N LEU A 38 -8.22 -3.07 12.41
CA LEU A 38 -8.26 -2.24 13.62
C LEU A 38 -9.56 -1.44 13.71
N THR A 39 -10.03 -0.89 12.59
CA THR A 39 -11.33 -0.22 12.52
C THR A 39 -12.49 -1.20 12.79
N ALA A 40 -12.45 -2.41 12.23
CA ALA A 40 -13.48 -3.42 12.46
C ALA A 40 -13.51 -3.93 13.91
N ALA A 41 -12.35 -4.02 14.56
CA ALA A 41 -12.22 -4.45 15.95
C ALA A 41 -12.57 -3.36 16.97
N LYS A 42 -12.98 -2.16 16.52
CA LYS A 42 -13.22 -0.98 17.37
C LYS A 42 -12.05 -0.66 18.31
N ALA A 43 -10.82 -0.78 17.78
CA ALA A 43 -9.60 -0.47 18.53
C ALA A 43 -9.51 1.02 18.89
N SER A 44 -8.56 1.38 19.76
CA SER A 44 -8.38 2.77 20.19
C SER A 44 -8.09 3.68 18.99
N LYS A 45 -8.60 4.91 19.06
CA LYS A 45 -8.44 5.91 18.00
C LYS A 45 -6.98 6.17 17.65
N GLU A 46 -6.12 6.16 18.67
CA GLU A 46 -4.68 6.38 18.54
C GLU A 46 -3.98 5.26 17.75
N GLU A 47 -4.35 4.00 17.98
CA GLU A 47 -3.80 2.86 17.24
C GLU A 47 -4.19 2.89 15.77
N VAL A 48 -5.45 3.25 15.48
CA VAL A 48 -5.95 3.42 14.10
C VAL A 48 -5.20 4.56 13.40
N ASP A 49 -5.00 5.69 14.07
CA ASP A 49 -4.28 6.84 13.52
C ASP A 49 -2.79 6.52 13.26
N GLN A 50 -2.14 5.79 14.16
CA GLN A 50 -0.75 5.35 13.95
C GLN A 50 -0.63 4.38 12.78
N ALA A 51 -1.55 3.40 12.67
CA ALA A 51 -1.58 2.46 11.56
C ALA A 51 -1.85 3.17 10.23
N PHE A 52 -2.75 4.15 10.22
CA PHE A 52 -3.06 4.97 9.06
C PHE A 52 -1.84 5.79 8.61
N ARG A 53 -1.15 6.47 9.53
CA ARG A 53 0.09 7.23 9.22
C ARG A 53 1.17 6.34 8.60
N LYS A 54 1.39 5.14 9.15
CA LYS A 54 2.33 4.15 8.61
C LYS A 54 1.93 3.71 7.19
N ALA A 55 0.65 3.43 6.96
CA ALA A 55 0.13 3.05 5.64
C ALA A 55 0.30 4.17 4.60
N VAL A 56 -0.03 5.40 4.97
CA VAL A 56 0.11 6.60 4.11
C VAL A 56 1.58 6.83 3.73
N GLN A 57 2.48 6.83 4.72
CA GLN A 57 3.91 7.03 4.48
C GLN A 57 4.47 5.99 3.50
N LYS A 58 4.07 4.72 3.65
CA LYS A 58 4.51 3.67 2.73
C LYS A 58 3.95 3.86 1.32
N LEU A 59 2.66 4.19 1.20
CA LEU A 59 2.00 4.44 -0.07
C LEU A 59 2.67 5.57 -0.87
N ASP A 60 2.98 6.70 -0.22
CA ASP A 60 3.61 7.85 -0.87
C ASP A 60 5.04 7.53 -1.32
N ARG A 61 5.81 6.81 -0.49
CA ARG A 61 7.15 6.33 -0.88
C ARG A 61 7.11 5.42 -2.12
N MET A 62 6.04 4.64 -2.29
CA MET A 62 5.89 3.75 -3.45
C MET A 62 5.44 4.48 -4.71
N ALA A 63 4.78 5.64 -4.58
CA ALA A 63 4.51 6.55 -5.69
C ALA A 63 5.82 7.14 -6.24
N VAL A 64 6.68 7.66 -5.35
CA VAL A 64 7.98 8.25 -5.73
C VAL A 64 8.88 7.22 -6.43
N LYS A 65 8.90 5.98 -5.93
CA LYS A 65 9.66 4.88 -6.54
C LYS A 65 9.07 4.36 -7.87
N GLY A 66 7.91 4.87 -8.30
CA GLY A 66 7.25 4.42 -9.54
C GLY A 66 6.70 2.99 -9.50
N VAL A 67 6.59 2.38 -8.31
CA VAL A 67 6.07 0.99 -8.16
C VAL A 67 4.55 0.97 -8.32
N LEU A 68 3.88 2.04 -7.88
CA LEU A 68 2.45 2.27 -8.05
C LEU A 68 2.23 3.61 -8.75
N HIS A 69 1.24 3.65 -9.64
CA HIS A 69 0.85 4.91 -10.28
C HIS A 69 0.23 5.87 -9.25
N ARG A 70 0.50 7.17 -9.42
CA ARG A 70 -0.01 8.27 -8.56
C ARG A 70 -1.51 8.16 -8.26
N ASN A 71 -2.32 7.85 -9.28
CA ASN A 71 -3.78 7.73 -9.12
C ASN A 71 -4.18 6.50 -8.27
N ASN A 72 -3.42 5.41 -8.35
CA ASN A 72 -3.68 4.22 -7.54
C ASN A 72 -3.38 4.52 -6.06
N VAL A 73 -2.28 5.24 -5.80
CA VAL A 73 -1.92 5.71 -4.46
C VAL A 73 -2.96 6.69 -3.91
N ALA A 74 -3.37 7.68 -4.70
CA ALA A 74 -4.41 8.64 -4.32
C ALA A 74 -5.74 7.95 -3.98
N ARG A 75 -6.19 7.00 -4.80
CA ARG A 75 -7.42 6.22 -4.54
C ARG A 75 -7.34 5.45 -3.23
N LYS A 76 -6.20 4.79 -2.95
CA LYS A 76 -6.00 4.04 -1.70
C LYS A 76 -5.96 4.95 -0.48
N LYS A 77 -5.28 6.10 -0.58
CA LYS A 77 -5.23 7.11 0.48
C LYS A 77 -6.62 7.66 0.80
N SER A 78 -7.39 8.04 -0.23
CA SER A 78 -8.77 8.54 -0.09
C SER A 78 -9.68 7.49 0.56
N SER A 79 -9.66 6.24 0.08
CA SER A 79 -10.48 5.16 0.67
C SER A 79 -10.17 4.89 2.14
N LEU A 80 -8.90 4.91 2.53
CA LEU A 80 -8.51 4.75 3.94
C LEU A 80 -8.91 5.96 4.79
N ALA A 81 -8.75 7.18 4.27
CA ALA A 81 -9.11 8.40 4.98
C ALA A 81 -10.62 8.47 5.25
N SER A 82 -11.45 8.12 4.27
CA SER A 82 -12.90 8.03 4.46
C SER A 82 -13.27 7.04 5.57
N LEU A 83 -12.64 5.86 5.60
CA LEU A 83 -12.88 4.84 6.63
C LEU A 83 -12.55 5.35 8.04
N VAL A 84 -11.39 5.98 8.21
CA VAL A 84 -10.94 6.53 9.51
C VAL A 84 -11.83 7.70 9.94
N ASN A 85 -12.25 8.55 9.01
CA ASN A 85 -13.14 9.68 9.30
C ASN A 85 -14.52 9.20 9.77
N THR A 86 -15.13 8.24 9.08
CA THR A 86 -16.42 7.64 9.50
C THR A 86 -16.32 7.02 10.89
N TYR A 87 -15.20 6.37 11.20
CA TYR A 87 -14.95 5.83 12.53
C TYR A 87 -14.86 6.94 13.59
N ALA A 88 -14.11 8.01 13.31
CA ALA A 88 -13.95 9.13 14.22
C ALA A 88 -15.27 9.89 14.47
N THR A 89 -16.17 9.97 13.49
CA THR A 89 -17.51 10.57 13.66
C THR A 89 -18.42 9.68 14.50
N SER A 90 -18.33 8.35 14.35
CA SER A 90 -19.10 7.37 15.13
C SER A 90 -18.77 7.37 16.63
N THR A 91 -17.56 7.80 17.01
CA THR A 91 -17.16 7.87 18.43
C THR A 91 -17.55 9.20 19.08
N LYS A 92 -17.92 10.22 18.30
CA LYS A 92 -18.22 11.58 18.77
C LYS A 92 -19.72 11.90 18.86
N ALA A 93 -20.58 11.04 18.31
CA ALA A 93 -22.03 11.10 18.44
C ALA A 93 -22.48 10.09 19.50
#